data_AF-A0A2A9KCH7-F1
#
_entry.id   AF-A0A2A9KCH7-F1
#
_cell.length_a   1.000
_cell.length_b   1.000
_cell.length_c   1.000
_cell.angle_alpha   90.00
_cell.angle_beta   90.00
_cell.angle_gamma   90.00
#
_symmetry.space_group_name_H-M   'P 1'
#
loop_
_entity.id
_entity.type
_entity.pdbx_description
1 polymer ?
#
loop_
_entity_poly.entity_id
_entity_poly.type
_entity_poly.pdbx_seq_one_letter_code
_entity_poly.pdbx_strand_id
1 'polypeptide(L)'
;MRIALIIIWSFLKKFDVLGLISFYLLVFRNRLSDVIHDRPIAIAKFLRFVPLIFAFIIIVMITRYGTLRSPIAALTVCFMIALAVLLTIVTMSVTFLHGSLLVPFMSALRSIGLRAAIFFIPSYVVCYWFRGNSVLQLMAMGVCLVLWFVFSGILEYLVDSLQWQKRRRLKRLDIGSDRYHLNDEEYWRVCVHEAGHLLLYGQLNAVPEDAIAVVDREPKYGFGGFVTPIHSLDPIDATTDILLWQTTMSYAGAAAERLVFGSHCEGASQDYEMADNFIVRLARLSPNTQYFTKTENPTQEAANIMAICRLRSECQQRADEYLTLNRMQLIFIAEQLRDKECVTCEEFSPVWRTLLLPAEWKRLTVPARIPCLDLDG
;
A
#
# COMPACT_ATOMS: atom_id res chain seq x y z
N MET A 1 25.14 25.59 -42.49
CA MET A 1 24.61 24.91 -41.28
C MET A 1 23.76 25.83 -40.41
N ARG A 2 24.23 27.02 -39.98
CA ARG A 2 23.44 27.97 -39.16
C ARG A 2 22.12 28.44 -39.80
N ILE A 3 22.12 28.71 -41.11
CA ILE A 3 20.91 29.17 -41.83
C ILE A 3 19.85 28.07 -41.92
N ALA A 4 20.26 26.81 -42.15
CA ALA A 4 19.35 25.67 -42.17
C ALA A 4 18.68 25.43 -40.80
N LEU A 5 19.44 25.58 -39.71
CA LEU A 5 18.91 25.48 -38.34
C LEU A 5 17.89 26.58 -38.02
N ILE A 6 18.11 27.80 -38.51
CA ILE A 6 17.17 28.92 -38.31
C ILE A 6 15.87 28.69 -39.11
N ILE A 7 15.97 28.16 -40.33
CA ILE A 7 14.79 27.83 -41.16
C ILE A 7 13.99 26.70 -40.52
N ILE A 8 14.66 25.64 -40.05
CA ILE A 8 14.01 24.51 -39.35
C ILE A 8 13.34 25.00 -38.05
N TRP A 9 14.01 25.85 -37.27
CA TRP A 9 13.46 26.40 -36.02
C TRP A 9 12.24 27.30 -36.27
N SER A 10 12.29 28.14 -37.30
CA SER A 10 11.17 28.98 -37.71
C SER A 10 9.97 28.15 -38.20
N PHE A 11 10.24 27.04 -38.90
CA PHE A 11 9.21 26.09 -39.33
C PHE A 11 8.55 25.36 -38.15
N LEU A 12 9.34 24.86 -37.20
CA LEU A 12 8.84 24.19 -35.98
C LEU A 12 7.98 25.12 -35.12
N LYS A 13 8.34 26.40 -35.04
CA LYS A 13 7.60 27.42 -34.29
C LYS A 13 6.30 27.84 -34.99
N LYS A 14 6.31 27.94 -36.33
CA LYS A 14 5.12 28.36 -37.12
C LYS A 14 4.00 27.32 -37.10
N PHE A 15 4.33 26.03 -37.00
CA PHE A 15 3.35 24.93 -36.99
C PHE A 15 3.03 24.39 -35.60
N ASP A 16 3.47 25.07 -34.53
CA ASP A 16 3.35 24.63 -33.13
C ASP A 16 3.62 23.13 -32.93
N VAL A 17 4.66 22.64 -33.59
CA VAL A 17 5.02 21.21 -33.56
C VAL A 17 5.39 20.80 -32.14
N LEU A 18 5.95 21.72 -31.36
CA LEU A 18 6.25 21.53 -29.94
C LEU A 18 4.96 21.44 -29.09
N GLY A 19 3.94 22.27 -29.36
CA GLY A 19 2.63 22.15 -28.72
C GLY A 19 1.91 20.85 -29.08
N LEU A 20 1.99 20.41 -30.34
CA LEU A 20 1.43 19.14 -30.80
C LEU A 20 2.13 17.93 -30.14
N ILE A 21 3.47 17.96 -30.04
CA ILE A 21 4.24 16.93 -29.34
C ILE A 21 3.88 16.92 -27.85
N SER A 22 3.78 18.09 -27.21
CA SER A 22 3.38 18.22 -25.81
C SER A 22 1.97 17.66 -25.56
N PHE A 23 1.02 17.96 -26.46
CA PHE A 23 -0.35 17.44 -26.40
C PHE A 23 -0.39 15.91 -26.54
N TYR A 24 0.32 15.34 -27.51
CA TYR A 24 0.40 13.88 -27.66
C TYR A 24 1.10 13.20 -26.48
N LEU A 25 2.14 13.81 -25.91
CA LEU A 25 2.79 13.32 -24.70
C LEU A 25 1.85 13.37 -23.49
N LEU A 26 1.01 14.39 -23.37
CA LEU A 26 0.00 14.51 -22.32
C LEU A 26 -1.10 13.44 -22.45
N VAL A 27 -1.62 13.24 -23.67
CA VAL A 27 -2.63 12.20 -23.96
C VAL A 27 -2.04 10.80 -23.75
N PHE A 28 -0.78 10.58 -24.17
CA PHE A 28 -0.07 9.33 -23.93
C PHE A 28 0.17 9.10 -22.45
N ARG A 29 0.59 10.12 -21.70
CA ARG A 29 0.77 10.06 -20.23
C ARG A 29 -0.53 9.67 -19.52
N ASN A 30 -1.64 10.29 -19.88
CA ASN A 30 -2.93 10.02 -19.22
C ASN A 30 -3.41 8.60 -19.53
N ARG A 31 -3.39 8.16 -20.80
CA ARG A 31 -3.74 6.77 -21.17
C ARG A 31 -2.79 5.73 -20.56
N LEU A 32 -1.51 6.05 -20.47
CA LEU A 32 -0.53 5.15 -19.85
C LEU A 32 -0.78 5.05 -18.33
N SER A 33 -1.18 6.14 -17.68
CA SER A 33 -1.57 6.16 -16.27
C SER A 33 -2.77 5.25 -16.01
N ASP A 34 -3.80 5.33 -16.85
CA ASP A 34 -5.01 4.49 -16.72
C ASP A 34 -4.68 2.99 -16.86
N VAL A 35 -3.86 2.64 -17.86
CA VAL A 35 -3.41 1.26 -18.08
C VAL A 35 -2.49 0.76 -16.94
N ILE A 36 -1.69 1.66 -16.34
CA ILE A 36 -0.85 1.34 -15.18
C ILE A 36 -1.67 1.08 -13.93
N HIS A 37 -2.73 1.84 -13.72
CA HIS A 37 -3.62 1.69 -12.58
C HIS A 37 -4.37 0.36 -12.62
N ASP A 38 -4.87 -0.04 -13.78
CA ASP A 38 -5.69 -1.24 -13.92
C ASP A 38 -4.90 -2.55 -13.84
N ARG A 39 -3.62 -2.56 -14.23
CA ARG A 39 -2.81 -3.80 -14.33
C ARG A 39 -1.34 -3.62 -13.92
N PRO A 40 -1.05 -3.20 -12.68
CA PRO A 40 0.31 -2.89 -12.22
C PRO A 40 1.26 -4.10 -12.31
N ILE A 41 0.75 -5.32 -12.08
CA ILE A 41 1.52 -6.56 -12.15
C ILE A 41 1.89 -6.94 -13.60
N ALA A 42 1.01 -6.67 -14.57
CA ALA A 42 1.27 -6.97 -15.97
C ALA A 42 2.35 -6.03 -16.55
N ILE A 43 2.33 -4.76 -16.14
CA ILE A 43 3.32 -3.77 -16.56
C ILE A 43 4.67 -4.01 -15.88
N ALA A 44 4.68 -4.39 -14.60
CA ALA A 44 5.90 -4.81 -13.94
C ALA A 44 6.53 -6.05 -14.62
N LYS A 45 5.71 -6.97 -15.16
CA LYS A 45 6.19 -8.08 -15.98
C LYS A 45 6.69 -7.62 -17.35
N PHE A 46 6.00 -6.72 -18.03
CA PHE A 46 6.41 -6.17 -19.33
C PHE A 46 7.71 -5.37 -19.24
N LEU A 47 7.88 -4.52 -18.22
CA LEU A 47 9.09 -3.73 -17.98
C LEU A 47 10.33 -4.59 -17.72
N ARG A 48 10.17 -5.85 -17.29
CA ARG A 48 11.30 -6.81 -17.17
C ARG A 48 11.88 -7.21 -18.53
N PHE A 49 11.13 -7.06 -19.63
CA PHE A 49 11.59 -7.39 -20.99
C PHE A 49 12.22 -6.20 -21.73
N VAL A 50 12.03 -4.96 -21.25
CA VAL A 50 12.59 -3.75 -21.88
C VAL A 50 14.13 -3.81 -21.97
N PRO A 51 14.89 -4.21 -20.93
CA PRO A 51 16.34 -4.37 -21.03
C PRO A 51 16.78 -5.41 -22.07
N LEU A 52 16.00 -6.50 -22.25
CA LEU A 52 16.27 -7.54 -23.26
C LEU A 52 16.06 -7.02 -24.69
N ILE A 53 15.03 -6.20 -24.91
CA ILE A 53 14.77 -5.56 -26.21
C ILE A 53 15.90 -4.58 -26.53
N PHE A 54 16.34 -3.76 -25.57
CA PHE A 54 17.48 -2.86 -25.78
C PHE A 54 18.79 -3.62 -26.04
N ALA A 55 19.07 -4.69 -25.29
CA ALA A 55 20.23 -5.54 -25.54
C ALA A 55 20.20 -6.17 -26.93
N PHE A 56 19.04 -6.64 -27.38
CA PHE A 56 18.85 -7.19 -28.74
C PHE A 56 19.07 -6.14 -29.83
N ILE A 57 18.49 -4.94 -29.68
CA ILE A 57 18.69 -3.83 -30.62
C ILE A 57 20.17 -3.45 -30.70
N ILE A 58 20.88 -3.40 -29.57
CA ILE A 58 22.32 -3.12 -29.52
C ILE A 58 23.12 -4.21 -30.26
N ILE A 59 22.82 -5.49 -30.04
CA ILE A 59 23.47 -6.61 -30.74
C ILE A 59 23.23 -6.52 -32.25
N VAL A 60 21.99 -6.21 -32.66
CA VAL A 60 21.62 -6.01 -34.07
C VAL A 60 22.34 -4.80 -34.67
N MET A 61 22.50 -3.69 -33.93
CA MET A 61 23.23 -2.52 -34.43
C MET A 61 24.73 -2.80 -34.57
N ILE A 62 25.33 -3.54 -33.63
CA ILE A 62 26.73 -3.96 -33.68
C ILE A 62 26.98 -4.89 -34.88
N THR A 63 26.10 -5.88 -35.08
CA THR A 63 26.24 -6.85 -36.19
C THR A 63 25.94 -6.25 -37.56
N ARG A 64 24.98 -5.33 -37.66
CA ARG A 64 24.51 -4.80 -38.95
C ARG A 64 25.27 -3.57 -39.44
N TYR A 65 25.78 -2.72 -38.54
CA TYR A 65 26.40 -1.46 -38.94
C TYR A 65 27.92 -1.42 -38.76
N GLY A 66 28.54 -2.38 -38.05
CA GLY A 66 30.01 -2.50 -37.97
C GLY A 66 30.76 -1.25 -37.47
N THR A 67 30.06 -0.24 -36.97
CA THR A 67 30.57 1.13 -36.80
C THR A 67 31.37 1.35 -35.52
N LEU A 68 31.57 0.32 -34.71
CA LEU A 68 32.41 0.42 -33.53
C LEU A 68 33.71 -0.33 -33.85
N ARG A 69 34.64 0.41 -34.46
CA ARG A 69 35.99 -0.04 -34.89
C ARG A 69 36.78 -0.83 -33.83
N SER A 70 36.34 -0.85 -32.59
CA SER A 70 36.73 -1.83 -31.59
C SER A 70 35.56 -2.15 -30.65
N PRO A 71 35.46 -3.38 -30.11
CA PRO A 71 34.45 -3.75 -29.12
C PRO A 71 34.45 -2.85 -27.87
N ILE A 72 35.58 -2.23 -27.54
CA ILE A 72 35.70 -1.24 -26.45
C ILE A 72 34.86 0.00 -26.76
N ALA A 73 34.92 0.52 -27.98
CA ALA A 73 34.11 1.67 -28.37
C ALA A 73 32.61 1.35 -28.26
N ALA A 74 32.21 0.13 -28.64
CA ALA A 74 30.82 -0.34 -28.51
C ALA A 74 30.35 -0.33 -27.06
N LEU A 75 31.18 -0.86 -26.17
CA LEU A 75 30.88 -0.96 -24.76
C LEU A 75 30.89 0.40 -24.06
N THR A 76 31.73 1.33 -24.50
CA THR A 76 31.77 2.71 -24.00
C THR A 76 30.49 3.46 -24.37
N VAL A 77 30.03 3.30 -25.62
CA VAL A 77 28.74 3.89 -26.07
C VAL A 77 27.56 3.26 -25.31
N CYS A 78 27.56 1.94 -25.11
CA CYS A 78 26.51 1.27 -24.34
C CYS A 78 26.50 1.72 -22.87
N PHE A 79 27.66 1.88 -22.24
CA PHE A 79 27.77 2.37 -20.87
C PHE A 79 27.30 3.83 -20.76
N MET A 80 27.68 4.68 -21.70
CA MET A 80 27.23 6.09 -21.74
C MET A 80 25.72 6.20 -21.94
N ILE A 81 25.13 5.36 -22.79
CA ILE A 81 23.67 5.31 -22.98
C ILE A 81 22.98 4.80 -21.71
N ALA A 82 23.48 3.72 -21.09
CA ALA A 82 22.93 3.19 -19.85
C ALA A 82 23.00 4.21 -18.70
N LEU A 83 24.11 4.94 -18.59
CA LEU A 83 24.29 5.99 -17.60
C LEU A 83 23.39 7.20 -17.88
N ALA A 84 23.23 7.61 -19.14
CA ALA A 84 22.35 8.70 -19.53
C ALA A 84 20.87 8.36 -19.29
N VAL A 85 20.46 7.12 -19.57
CA VAL A 85 19.11 6.62 -19.27
C VAL A 85 18.90 6.60 -17.75
N LEU A 86 19.86 6.10 -16.97
CA LEU A 86 19.80 6.10 -15.51
C LEU A 86 19.68 7.53 -14.95
N LEU A 87 20.48 8.48 -15.46
CA LEU A 87 20.46 9.88 -15.02
C LEU A 87 19.13 10.56 -15.36
N THR A 88 18.63 10.35 -16.59
CA THR A 88 17.35 10.93 -17.06
C THR A 88 16.20 10.38 -16.25
N ILE A 89 16.24 9.10 -15.87
CA ILE A 89 15.21 8.51 -15.04
C ILE A 89 15.29 9.04 -13.60
N VAL A 90 16.48 9.18 -13.01
CA VAL A 90 16.65 9.78 -11.67
C VAL A 90 16.16 11.24 -11.65
N THR A 91 16.41 12.03 -12.70
CA THR A 91 15.87 13.40 -12.79
C THR A 91 14.36 13.42 -13.02
N MET A 92 13.78 12.46 -13.75
CA MET A 92 12.33 12.27 -13.78
C MET A 92 11.78 11.87 -12.40
N SER A 93 12.47 11.04 -11.63
CA SER A 93 12.05 10.67 -10.26
C SER A 93 12.00 11.85 -9.29
N VAL A 94 12.92 12.81 -9.43
CA VAL A 94 12.96 14.04 -8.60
C VAL A 94 11.87 15.03 -9.01
N THR A 95 11.44 15.03 -10.28
CA THR A 95 10.34 15.88 -10.76
C THR A 95 8.95 15.29 -10.48
N PHE A 96 8.84 13.98 -10.26
CA PHE A 96 7.63 13.28 -9.80
C PHE A 96 7.53 13.21 -8.26
N LEU A 97 7.79 14.32 -7.57
CA LEU A 97 7.27 14.51 -6.21
C LEU A 97 5.74 14.58 -6.34
N HIS A 98 5.04 13.49 -6.03
CA HIS A 98 3.65 13.36 -5.54
C HIS A 98 3.13 11.96 -5.95
N GLY A 99 2.88 11.08 -4.96
CA GLY A 99 2.05 9.89 -5.15
C GLY A 99 2.69 8.52 -4.85
N SER A 100 1.86 7.64 -4.29
CA SER A 100 2.03 6.25 -3.82
C SER A 100 2.73 5.24 -4.75
N LEU A 101 3.10 5.64 -5.97
CA LEU A 101 3.81 4.82 -6.96
C LEU A 101 5.33 4.97 -6.91
N LEU A 102 5.86 5.98 -6.21
CA LEU A 102 7.30 6.29 -6.17
C LEU A 102 8.12 5.14 -5.55
N VAL A 103 7.63 4.53 -4.47
CA VAL A 103 8.37 3.48 -3.73
C VAL A 103 8.53 2.19 -4.56
N PRO A 104 7.47 1.61 -5.16
CA PRO A 104 7.62 0.43 -6.02
C PRO A 104 8.40 0.75 -7.30
N PHE A 105 8.25 1.94 -7.88
CA PHE A 105 9.00 2.37 -9.07
C PHE A 105 10.50 2.55 -8.78
N MET A 106 10.87 3.19 -7.68
CA MET A 106 12.26 3.38 -7.25
C MET A 106 12.93 2.04 -6.87
N SER A 107 12.17 1.11 -6.29
CA SER A 107 12.65 -0.27 -6.03
C SER A 107 12.93 -1.04 -7.33
N ALA A 108 12.03 -0.94 -8.32
CA ALA A 108 12.23 -1.53 -9.65
C ALA A 108 13.44 -0.91 -10.37
N LEU A 109 13.61 0.41 -10.28
CA LEU A 109 14.74 1.13 -10.87
C LEU A 109 16.09 0.80 -10.25
N ARG A 110 16.15 0.70 -8.92
CA ARG A 110 17.37 0.26 -8.20
C ARG A 110 17.76 -1.15 -8.61
N SER A 111 16.77 -2.05 -8.78
CA SER A 111 16.99 -3.41 -9.26
C SER A 111 17.56 -3.42 -10.69
N ILE A 112 16.98 -2.64 -11.61
CA ILE A 112 17.43 -2.57 -13.00
C ILE A 112 18.84 -1.96 -13.11
N GLY A 113 19.10 -0.86 -12.41
CA GLY A 113 20.40 -0.18 -12.42
C GLY A 113 21.53 -1.04 -11.84
N LEU A 114 21.28 -1.73 -10.72
CA LEU A 114 22.26 -2.63 -10.12
C LEU A 114 22.57 -3.83 -11.05
N ARG A 115 21.54 -4.43 -11.67
CA ARG A 115 21.71 -5.54 -12.61
C ARG A 115 22.49 -5.15 -13.86
N ALA A 116 22.26 -3.94 -14.37
CA ALA A 116 23.03 -3.40 -15.49
C ALA A 116 24.50 -3.20 -15.11
N ALA A 117 24.78 -2.60 -13.95
CA ALA A 117 26.16 -2.36 -13.50
C ALA A 117 26.97 -3.67 -13.34
N ILE A 118 26.34 -4.72 -12.78
CA ILE A 118 26.96 -6.04 -12.59
C ILE A 118 27.35 -6.69 -13.92
N PHE A 119 26.64 -6.42 -15.02
CA PHE A 119 26.99 -6.94 -16.34
C PHE A 119 28.01 -6.06 -17.08
N PHE A 120 27.75 -4.75 -17.15
CA PHE A 120 28.50 -3.86 -18.03
C PHE A 120 29.92 -3.57 -17.52
N ILE A 121 30.13 -3.51 -16.20
CA ILE A 121 31.47 -3.23 -15.64
C ILE A 121 32.46 -4.38 -15.90
N PRO A 122 32.15 -5.66 -15.59
CA PRO A 122 33.04 -6.77 -15.91
C PRO A 122 33.24 -6.96 -17.41
N SER A 123 32.17 -6.81 -18.20
CA SER A 123 32.24 -6.92 -19.67
C SER A 123 33.17 -5.86 -20.26
N TYR A 124 33.16 -4.63 -19.71
CA TYR A 124 34.07 -3.57 -20.11
C TYR A 124 35.53 -3.92 -19.81
N VAL A 125 35.82 -4.37 -18.58
CA VAL A 125 37.17 -4.74 -18.15
C VAL A 125 37.73 -5.88 -19.01
N VAL A 126 36.92 -6.89 -19.29
CA VAL A 126 37.28 -8.03 -20.12
C VAL A 126 37.55 -7.61 -21.58
N CYS A 127 36.69 -6.77 -22.16
CA CYS A 127 36.93 -6.23 -23.50
C CYS A 127 38.19 -5.36 -23.57
N TYR A 128 38.50 -4.62 -22.51
CA TYR A 128 39.72 -3.84 -22.42
C TYR A 128 40.97 -4.72 -22.34
N TRP A 129 40.92 -5.81 -21.58
CA TRP A 129 42.08 -6.70 -21.39
C TRP A 129 42.44 -7.50 -22.65
N PHE A 130 41.43 -7.90 -23.45
CA PHE A 130 41.64 -8.61 -24.71
C PHE A 130 41.68 -7.70 -25.94
N ARG A 131 42.11 -6.44 -25.76
CA ARG A 131 42.21 -5.47 -26.86
C ARG A 131 43.11 -5.99 -27.97
N GLY A 132 42.57 -6.06 -29.19
CA GLY A 132 43.30 -6.53 -30.38
C GLY A 132 42.94 -7.95 -30.83
N ASN A 133 42.17 -8.70 -30.04
CA ASN A 133 41.67 -10.02 -30.43
C ASN A 133 40.14 -10.07 -30.32
N SER A 134 39.46 -9.85 -31.44
CA SER A 134 37.99 -9.77 -31.50
C SER A 134 37.30 -11.08 -31.10
N VAL A 135 37.90 -12.23 -31.40
CA VAL A 135 37.36 -13.55 -31.07
C VAL A 135 37.37 -13.75 -29.55
N LEU A 136 38.50 -13.46 -28.89
CA LEU A 136 38.59 -13.57 -27.43
C LEU A 136 37.66 -12.59 -26.72
N GLN A 137 37.51 -11.36 -27.24
CA GLN A 137 36.57 -10.38 -26.70
C GLN A 137 35.13 -10.90 -26.75
N LEU A 138 34.73 -11.50 -27.88
CA LEU A 138 33.37 -12.04 -28.06
C LEU A 138 33.11 -13.24 -27.15
N MET A 139 34.07 -14.16 -27.06
CA MET A 139 33.98 -15.33 -26.16
C MET A 139 33.87 -14.89 -24.70
N ALA A 140 34.68 -13.92 -24.29
CA ALA A 140 34.69 -13.47 -22.91
C ALA A 140 33.44 -12.64 -22.55
N MET A 141 32.87 -11.88 -23.49
CA MET A 141 31.53 -11.29 -23.33
C MET A 141 30.44 -12.36 -23.17
N GLY A 142 30.51 -13.46 -23.94
CA GLY A 142 29.61 -14.59 -23.80
C GLY A 142 29.68 -15.22 -22.41
N VAL A 143 30.89 -15.38 -21.85
CA VAL A 143 31.09 -15.86 -20.48
C VAL A 143 30.49 -14.88 -19.45
N CYS A 144 30.73 -13.57 -19.60
CA CYS A 144 30.12 -12.56 -18.72
C CYS A 144 28.58 -12.59 -18.76
N LEU A 145 27.98 -12.87 -19.93
CA LEU A 145 26.52 -12.96 -20.08
C LEU A 145 25.95 -14.19 -19.37
N VAL A 146 26.59 -15.35 -19.51
CA VAL A 146 26.19 -16.58 -18.82
C VAL A 146 26.31 -16.40 -17.30
N LEU A 147 27.45 -15.86 -16.83
CA LEU A 147 27.66 -15.58 -15.41
C LEU A 147 26.62 -14.58 -14.88
N TRP A 148 26.31 -13.53 -15.63
CA TRP A 148 25.27 -12.58 -15.24
C TRP A 148 23.89 -13.24 -15.09
N PHE A 149 23.50 -14.13 -16.01
CA PHE A 149 22.21 -14.82 -15.93
C PHE A 149 22.14 -15.73 -14.71
N VAL A 150 23.22 -16.48 -14.44
CA VAL A 150 23.33 -17.36 -13.26
C VAL A 150 23.31 -16.55 -11.96
N PHE A 151 24.13 -15.50 -11.85
CA PHE A 151 24.18 -14.65 -10.66
C PHE A 151 22.87 -13.87 -10.45
N SER A 152 22.24 -13.36 -11.51
CA SER A 152 20.94 -12.68 -11.40
C SER A 152 19.86 -13.65 -10.93
N GLY A 153 19.83 -14.88 -11.44
CA GLY A 153 18.89 -15.91 -10.99
C GLY A 153 19.11 -16.31 -9.52
N ILE A 154 20.37 -16.47 -9.10
CA ILE A 154 20.72 -16.77 -7.70
C ILE A 154 20.36 -15.59 -6.78
N LEU A 155 20.62 -14.35 -7.21
CA LEU A 155 20.27 -13.16 -6.43
C LEU A 155 18.76 -12.98 -6.32
N GLU A 156 17.99 -13.22 -7.39
CA GLU A 156 16.53 -13.26 -7.34
C GLU A 156 16.04 -14.35 -6.40
N TYR A 157 16.57 -15.57 -6.51
CA TYR A 157 16.24 -16.66 -5.60
C TYR A 157 16.59 -16.33 -4.15
N LEU A 158 17.72 -15.67 -3.88
CA LEU A 158 18.11 -15.23 -2.54
C LEU A 158 17.23 -14.10 -2.03
N VAL A 159 16.88 -13.11 -2.85
CA VAL A 159 15.96 -12.01 -2.47
C VAL A 159 14.57 -12.57 -2.23
N ASP A 160 14.07 -13.45 -3.09
CA ASP A 160 12.79 -14.13 -2.93
C ASP A 160 12.82 -15.06 -1.73
N SER A 161 13.94 -15.74 -1.46
CA SER A 161 14.15 -16.57 -0.27
C SER A 161 14.24 -15.74 1.01
N LEU A 162 14.88 -14.57 0.99
CA LEU A 162 14.97 -13.64 2.12
C LEU A 162 13.63 -12.94 2.36
N GLN A 163 12.93 -12.53 1.31
CA GLN A 163 11.56 -12.04 1.40
C GLN A 163 10.62 -13.15 1.84
N TRP A 164 10.82 -14.39 1.38
CA TRP A 164 10.08 -15.55 1.82
C TRP A 164 10.43 -15.91 3.25
N GLN A 165 11.66 -15.68 3.72
CA GLN A 165 12.08 -15.81 5.11
C GLN A 165 11.51 -14.68 5.97
N LYS A 166 11.37 -13.46 5.45
CA LYS A 166 10.67 -12.34 6.10
C LYS A 166 9.17 -12.60 6.18
N ARG A 167 8.54 -13.04 5.08
CA ARG A 167 7.17 -13.58 5.05
C ARG A 167 7.04 -14.77 5.99
N ARG A 168 8.05 -15.63 6.08
CA ARG A 168 8.11 -16.76 7.02
C ARG A 168 8.43 -16.36 8.46
N ARG A 169 9.08 -15.22 8.73
CA ARG A 169 9.31 -14.69 10.09
C ARG A 169 8.05 -14.00 10.58
N LEU A 170 7.35 -13.30 9.70
CA LEU A 170 5.97 -12.87 9.93
C LEU A 170 5.04 -14.08 10.14
N LYS A 171 5.26 -15.22 9.44
CA LYS A 171 4.60 -16.51 9.70
C LYS A 171 5.23 -17.38 10.83
N ARG A 172 6.35 -16.98 11.44
CA ARG A 172 7.05 -17.71 12.54
C ARG A 172 7.08 -16.91 13.84
N LEU A 173 6.40 -15.76 13.88
CA LEU A 173 5.82 -15.28 15.12
C LEU A 173 4.69 -16.27 15.42
N ASP A 174 5.07 -17.28 16.20
CA ASP A 174 4.47 -18.59 16.36
C ASP A 174 3.31 -18.52 17.37
N ILE A 175 2.08 -18.51 16.87
CA ILE A 175 0.88 -18.86 17.65
C ILE A 175 0.05 -19.80 16.77
N GLY A 176 0.06 -21.09 17.10
CA GLY A 176 -1.00 -22.05 16.78
C GLY A 176 -1.08 -22.51 15.33
N SER A 177 -0.29 -23.54 14.99
CA SER A 177 -0.28 -24.23 13.70
C SER A 177 -1.38 -25.30 13.56
N ASP A 178 -2.63 -24.99 13.91
CA ASP A 178 -3.77 -25.81 13.52
C ASP A 178 -4.63 -24.99 12.56
N ARG A 179 -4.87 -25.54 11.36
CA ARG A 179 -5.82 -24.97 10.39
C ARG A 179 -7.21 -25.11 10.98
N TYR A 180 -7.61 -24.13 11.78
CA TYR A 180 -8.98 -24.00 12.24
C TYR A 180 -9.85 -23.60 11.06
N HIS A 181 -10.80 -24.46 10.69
CA HIS A 181 -11.82 -24.12 9.71
C HIS A 181 -13.06 -23.70 10.49
N LEU A 182 -13.51 -22.47 10.31
CA LEU A 182 -14.70 -21.96 10.96
C LEU A 182 -15.91 -22.74 10.44
N ASN A 183 -16.72 -23.28 11.34
CA ASN A 183 -18.02 -23.78 10.95
C ASN A 183 -18.95 -22.60 10.55
N ASP A 184 -20.10 -22.89 9.96
CA ASP A 184 -20.99 -21.82 9.45
C ASP A 184 -21.49 -20.87 10.54
N GLU A 185 -21.67 -21.34 11.78
CA GLU A 185 -22.10 -20.48 12.90
C GLU A 185 -20.96 -19.57 13.37
N GLU A 186 -19.74 -20.10 13.46
CA GLU A 186 -18.55 -19.33 13.81
C GLU A 186 -18.21 -18.29 12.75
N TYR A 187 -18.27 -18.70 11.49
CA TYR A 187 -18.05 -17.82 10.35
C TYR A 187 -19.10 -16.71 10.31
N TRP A 188 -20.37 -17.04 10.56
CA TRP A 188 -21.43 -16.03 10.68
C TRP A 188 -21.18 -15.05 11.84
N ARG A 189 -20.72 -15.54 12.99
CA ARG A 189 -20.36 -14.69 14.12
C ARG A 189 -19.25 -13.70 13.76
N VAL A 190 -18.22 -14.18 13.08
CA VAL A 190 -17.12 -13.33 12.57
C VAL A 190 -17.66 -12.28 11.59
N CYS A 191 -18.55 -12.65 10.67
CA CYS A 191 -19.17 -11.69 9.74
C CYS A 191 -19.93 -10.57 10.47
N VAL A 192 -20.69 -10.93 11.52
CA VAL A 192 -21.40 -9.97 12.37
C VAL A 192 -20.43 -9.08 13.14
N HIS A 193 -19.34 -9.66 13.65
CA HIS A 193 -18.29 -8.93 14.37
C HIS A 193 -17.65 -7.86 13.49
N GLU A 194 -17.14 -8.23 12.32
CA GLU A 194 -16.50 -7.28 11.39
C GLU A 194 -17.50 -6.24 10.85
N ALA A 195 -18.74 -6.64 10.59
CA ALA A 195 -19.80 -5.70 10.20
C ALA A 195 -20.02 -4.64 11.29
N GLY A 196 -19.95 -5.02 12.56
CA GLY A 196 -19.99 -4.11 13.71
C GLY A 196 -18.94 -3.01 13.62
N HIS A 197 -17.68 -3.38 13.40
CA HIS A 197 -16.60 -2.40 13.21
C HIS A 197 -16.82 -1.51 11.98
N LEU A 198 -17.21 -2.08 10.84
CA LEU A 198 -17.37 -1.34 9.60
C LEU A 198 -18.46 -0.27 9.70
N LEU A 199 -19.57 -0.54 10.41
CA LEU A 199 -20.66 0.43 10.55
C LEU A 199 -20.24 1.69 11.28
N LEU A 200 -19.24 1.65 12.17
CA LEU A 200 -18.82 2.84 12.92
C LEU A 200 -18.22 3.93 12.03
N TYR A 201 -17.80 3.61 10.80
CA TYR A 201 -17.50 4.60 9.77
C TYR A 201 -18.69 5.51 9.45
N GLY A 202 -19.91 5.10 9.77
CA GLY A 202 -21.12 5.92 9.68
C GLY A 202 -21.11 7.17 10.57
N GLN A 203 -20.24 7.27 11.59
CA GLN A 203 -20.09 8.52 12.33
C GLN A 203 -19.24 9.56 11.59
N LEU A 204 -18.44 9.15 10.61
CA LEU A 204 -17.57 10.05 9.86
C LEU A 204 -18.33 10.82 8.79
N ASN A 205 -17.84 12.00 8.41
CA ASN A 205 -18.39 12.81 7.33
C ASN A 205 -17.99 12.33 5.94
N ALA A 206 -16.98 11.46 5.83
CA ALA A 206 -16.52 10.81 4.62
C ALA A 206 -16.04 9.39 4.94
N VAL A 207 -16.01 8.52 3.94
CA VAL A 207 -15.52 7.13 4.08
C VAL A 207 -14.09 7.08 3.54
N PRO A 208 -13.09 6.69 4.35
CA PRO A 208 -11.74 6.44 3.86
C PRO A 208 -11.72 5.40 2.74
N GLU A 209 -10.88 5.62 1.73
CA GLU A 209 -10.77 4.69 0.57
C GLU A 209 -10.32 3.30 1.00
N ASP A 210 -9.58 3.20 2.10
CA ASP A 210 -9.08 1.95 2.67
C ASP A 210 -10.04 1.31 3.69
N ALA A 211 -11.25 1.86 3.89
CA ALA A 211 -12.29 1.27 4.74
C ALA A 211 -12.82 -0.03 4.11
N ILE A 212 -12.20 -1.14 4.48
CA ILE A 212 -12.49 -2.48 3.95
C ILE A 212 -12.71 -3.41 5.15
N ALA A 213 -13.69 -4.31 5.02
CA ALA A 213 -13.89 -5.42 5.94
C ALA A 213 -13.65 -6.74 5.20
N VAL A 214 -12.90 -7.66 5.81
CA VAL A 214 -12.56 -8.97 5.25
C VAL A 214 -12.78 -10.06 6.29
N VAL A 215 -13.31 -11.20 5.87
CA VAL A 215 -13.44 -12.41 6.69
C VAL A 215 -12.81 -13.60 5.99
N ASP A 216 -12.20 -14.52 6.72
CA ASP A 216 -11.57 -15.74 6.21
C ASP A 216 -12.17 -16.96 6.91
N ARG A 217 -12.71 -17.92 6.14
CA ARG A 217 -13.22 -19.20 6.68
C ARG A 217 -12.12 -20.09 7.22
N GLU A 218 -10.88 -19.89 6.78
CA GLU A 218 -9.70 -20.63 7.23
C GLU A 218 -8.69 -19.67 7.87
N PRO A 219 -9.01 -19.09 9.04
CA PRO A 219 -8.18 -18.09 9.70
C PRO A 219 -6.77 -18.62 9.96
N LYS A 220 -5.79 -18.08 9.23
CA LYS A 220 -4.39 -18.54 9.31
C LYS A 220 -3.63 -18.03 10.53
N TYR A 221 -4.20 -17.10 11.29
CA TYR A 221 -3.53 -16.36 12.36
C TYR A 221 -4.42 -16.15 13.60
N GLY A 222 -5.46 -16.97 13.79
CA GLY A 222 -6.40 -16.83 14.91
C GLY A 222 -7.41 -15.68 14.79
N PHE A 223 -7.30 -14.83 13.75
CA PHE A 223 -8.27 -13.79 13.42
C PHE A 223 -9.20 -14.30 12.32
N GLY A 224 -10.50 -14.34 12.63
CA GLY A 224 -11.54 -14.70 11.67
C GLY A 224 -11.75 -13.63 10.59
N GLY A 225 -11.45 -12.37 10.90
CA GLY A 225 -11.60 -11.24 9.99
C GLY A 225 -10.78 -10.03 10.43
N PHE A 226 -10.88 -8.95 9.66
CA PHE A 226 -10.40 -7.63 10.05
C PHE A 226 -11.17 -6.53 9.33
N VAL A 227 -11.31 -5.38 9.99
CA VAL A 227 -11.67 -4.10 9.38
C VAL A 227 -10.47 -3.17 9.43
N THR A 228 -10.18 -2.47 8.33
CA THR A 228 -9.10 -1.47 8.32
C THR A 228 -9.39 -0.42 9.40
N PRO A 229 -8.47 -0.18 10.35
CA PRO A 229 -8.65 0.86 11.36
C PRO A 229 -8.21 2.24 10.84
N ILE A 230 -8.90 3.30 11.25
CA ILE A 230 -8.38 4.67 11.08
C ILE A 230 -7.32 4.92 12.14
N HIS A 231 -6.06 4.67 11.79
CA HIS A 231 -4.93 4.96 12.64
C HIS A 231 -4.59 6.46 12.61
N SER A 232 -5.17 7.26 13.51
CA SER A 232 -4.60 8.56 13.88
C SER A 232 -3.38 8.35 14.78
N LEU A 233 -2.28 7.87 14.17
CA LEU A 233 -1.00 7.71 14.86
C LEU A 233 -0.27 9.04 15.07
N ASP A 234 -0.69 10.11 14.39
CA ASP A 234 -0.16 11.45 14.66
C ASP A 234 -0.87 12.06 15.87
N PRO A 235 -0.13 12.48 16.92
CA PRO A 235 -0.68 13.22 18.05
C PRO A 235 -1.50 14.46 17.64
N ILE A 236 -1.21 15.07 16.49
CA ILE A 236 -1.91 16.28 16.01
C ILE A 236 -3.40 16.01 15.72
N ASP A 237 -3.74 14.80 15.28
CA ASP A 237 -5.11 14.44 14.87
C ASP A 237 -5.89 13.73 15.97
N ALA A 238 -5.25 13.43 17.09
CA ALA A 238 -5.82 12.67 18.20
C ALA A 238 -6.68 13.57 19.12
N THR A 239 -7.79 14.08 18.58
CA THR A 239 -8.78 14.83 19.35
C THR A 239 -9.58 13.91 20.27
N THR A 240 -10.23 14.48 21.29
CA THR A 240 -11.14 13.75 22.20
C THR A 240 -12.24 13.02 21.42
N ASP A 241 -12.80 13.64 20.38
CA ASP A 241 -13.84 13.03 19.55
C ASP A 241 -13.32 11.82 18.74
N ILE A 242 -12.13 11.93 18.16
CA ILE A 242 -11.52 10.83 17.39
C ILE A 242 -11.12 9.67 18.32
N LEU A 243 -10.59 9.96 19.51
CA LEU A 243 -10.26 8.93 20.50
C LEU A 243 -11.53 8.25 21.04
N LEU A 244 -12.61 9.01 21.27
CA LEU A 244 -13.90 8.47 21.65
C LEU A 244 -14.44 7.54 20.55
N TRP A 245 -14.36 7.98 19.29
CA TRP A 245 -14.76 7.18 18.14
C TRP A 245 -13.90 5.92 17.98
N GLN A 246 -12.57 6.00 18.09
CA GLN A 246 -11.65 4.85 18.03
C GLN A 246 -11.94 3.84 19.15
N THR A 247 -12.16 4.33 20.38
CA THR A 247 -12.53 3.46 21.51
C THR A 247 -13.89 2.79 21.28
N THR A 248 -14.88 3.54 20.79
CA THR A 248 -16.22 3.02 20.46
C THR A 248 -16.13 1.98 19.34
N MET A 249 -15.31 2.25 18.31
CA MET A 249 -15.05 1.33 17.20
C MET A 249 -14.46 0.02 17.70
N SER A 250 -13.50 0.04 18.62
CA SER A 250 -12.95 -1.17 19.23
C SER A 250 -14.01 -2.00 19.98
N TYR A 251 -15.03 -1.38 20.59
CA TYR A 251 -16.12 -2.15 21.21
C TYR A 251 -17.21 -2.63 20.24
N ALA A 252 -17.19 -2.18 18.98
CA ALA A 252 -18.29 -2.39 18.05
C ALA A 252 -18.47 -3.85 17.62
N GLY A 253 -17.40 -4.61 17.39
CA GLY A 253 -17.51 -6.03 17.03
C GLY A 253 -18.18 -6.85 18.13
N ALA A 254 -17.71 -6.68 19.36
CA ALA A 254 -18.30 -7.32 20.54
C ALA A 254 -19.75 -6.88 20.80
N ALA A 255 -20.08 -5.61 20.57
CA ALA A 255 -21.43 -5.09 20.68
C ALA A 255 -22.37 -5.70 19.61
N ALA A 256 -21.91 -5.83 18.37
CA ALA A 256 -22.65 -6.49 17.29
C ALA A 256 -22.95 -7.94 17.63
N GLU A 257 -21.95 -8.67 18.16
CA GLU A 257 -22.16 -10.05 18.61
C GLU A 257 -23.21 -10.15 19.72
N ARG A 258 -23.14 -9.30 20.75
CA ARG A 258 -24.16 -9.29 21.82
C ARG A 258 -25.55 -8.98 21.27
N LEU A 259 -25.67 -8.04 20.33
CA LEU A 259 -26.95 -7.66 19.72
C LEU A 259 -27.59 -8.79 18.91
N VAL A 260 -26.77 -9.61 18.23
CA VAL A 260 -27.27 -10.69 17.36
C VAL A 260 -27.40 -12.03 18.10
N PHE A 261 -26.45 -12.36 18.97
CA PHE A 261 -26.35 -13.67 19.62
C PHE A 261 -26.63 -13.66 21.12
N GLY A 262 -26.80 -12.49 21.74
CA GLY A 262 -26.99 -12.34 23.19
C GLY A 262 -25.69 -12.43 24.01
N SER A 263 -24.56 -12.78 23.38
CA SER A 263 -23.23 -12.84 24.00
C SER A 263 -22.13 -12.62 22.96
N HIS A 264 -20.96 -12.17 23.41
CA HIS A 264 -19.74 -12.08 22.60
C HIS A 264 -18.80 -13.25 22.89
N CYS A 265 -17.92 -13.59 21.95
CA CYS A 265 -16.84 -14.56 22.16
C CYS A 265 -15.56 -13.90 22.71
N GLU A 266 -14.61 -14.72 23.19
CA GLU A 266 -13.29 -14.27 23.63
C GLU A 266 -12.43 -13.70 22.48
N GLY A 267 -12.83 -13.94 21.22
CA GLY A 267 -12.17 -13.41 20.03
C GLY A 267 -12.06 -11.88 19.99
N ALA A 268 -12.94 -11.17 20.71
CA ALA A 268 -12.87 -9.71 20.84
C ALA A 268 -11.76 -9.20 21.78
N SER A 269 -11.01 -10.09 22.47
CA SER A 269 -10.01 -9.71 23.48
C SER A 269 -8.99 -8.67 22.99
N GLN A 270 -8.50 -8.80 21.76
CA GLN A 270 -7.58 -7.84 21.15
C GLN A 270 -8.22 -6.46 20.95
N ASP A 271 -9.52 -6.40 20.65
CA ASP A 271 -10.21 -5.11 20.51
C ASP A 271 -10.37 -4.42 21.86
N TYR A 272 -10.61 -5.19 22.94
CA TYR A 272 -10.61 -4.65 24.30
C TYR A 272 -9.25 -4.09 24.70
N GLU A 273 -8.15 -4.78 24.37
CA GLU A 273 -6.79 -4.26 24.57
C GLU A 273 -6.54 -2.98 23.77
N MET A 274 -7.03 -2.91 22.54
CA MET A 274 -6.93 -1.70 21.71
C MET A 274 -7.77 -0.55 22.30
N ALA A 275 -8.99 -0.84 22.75
CA ALA A 275 -9.85 0.13 23.42
C ALA A 275 -9.17 0.72 24.66
N ASP A 276 -8.52 -0.11 25.47
CA ASP A 276 -7.81 0.33 26.68
C ASP A 276 -6.70 1.34 26.37
N ASN A 277 -5.95 1.13 25.29
CA ASN A 277 -4.92 2.06 24.84
C ASN A 277 -5.51 3.42 24.45
N PHE A 278 -6.65 3.44 23.77
CA PHE A 278 -7.34 4.68 23.42
C PHE A 278 -7.99 5.34 24.63
N ILE A 279 -8.52 4.58 25.57
CA ILE A 279 -9.24 5.10 26.73
C ILE A 279 -8.32 5.85 27.70
N VAL A 280 -7.08 5.37 27.87
CA VAL A 280 -6.08 6.08 28.67
C VAL A 280 -5.75 7.44 28.03
N ARG A 281 -5.64 7.50 26.70
CA ARG A 281 -5.42 8.76 25.97
C ARG A 281 -6.65 9.67 26.07
N LEU A 282 -7.84 9.11 25.91
CA LEU A 282 -9.11 9.82 26.03
C LEU A 282 -9.27 10.44 27.42
N ALA A 283 -8.99 9.69 28.48
CA ALA A 283 -9.08 10.16 29.85
C ALA A 283 -8.14 11.34 30.13
N ARG A 284 -6.94 11.34 29.54
CA ARG A 284 -5.97 12.44 29.66
C ARG A 284 -6.42 13.73 28.97
N LEU A 285 -7.14 13.62 27.85
CA LEU A 285 -7.57 14.77 27.05
C LEU A 285 -9.00 15.25 27.38
N SER A 286 -9.79 14.43 28.07
CA SER A 286 -11.18 14.75 28.39
C SER A 286 -11.25 15.82 29.49
N PRO A 287 -11.80 17.02 29.20
CA PRO A 287 -11.76 18.15 30.14
C PRO A 287 -12.56 17.91 31.43
N ASN A 288 -13.58 17.04 31.37
CA ASN A 288 -14.46 16.73 32.50
C ASN A 288 -14.11 15.41 33.21
N THR A 289 -12.95 14.84 32.88
CA THR A 289 -12.48 13.57 33.46
C THR A 289 -11.34 13.86 34.42
N GLN A 290 -11.52 13.50 35.69
CA GLN A 290 -10.44 13.58 36.67
C GLN A 290 -9.46 12.43 36.43
N TYR A 291 -8.37 12.71 35.71
CA TYR A 291 -7.32 11.75 35.42
C TYR A 291 -5.94 12.31 35.75
N PHE A 292 -5.16 11.56 36.54
CA PHE A 292 -3.81 11.92 36.96
C PHE A 292 -2.79 11.12 36.13
N THR A 293 -1.97 11.81 35.32
CA THR A 293 -0.92 11.16 34.50
C THR A 293 0.13 10.44 35.35
N LYS A 294 0.41 10.98 36.54
CA LYS A 294 1.25 10.35 37.55
C LYS A 294 0.49 10.37 38.86
N THR A 295 0.26 9.20 39.44
CA THR A 295 -0.39 9.04 40.74
C THR A 295 0.64 9.11 41.86
N GLU A 296 0.29 9.77 42.95
CA GLU A 296 1.14 9.96 44.13
C GLU A 296 0.59 9.22 45.35
N ASN A 297 -0.70 8.88 45.34
CA ASN A 297 -1.38 8.20 46.43
C ASN A 297 -2.50 7.27 45.92
N PRO A 298 -2.95 6.30 46.74
CA PRO A 298 -4.01 5.36 46.38
C PRO A 298 -5.35 6.03 46.01
N THR A 299 -5.63 7.21 46.54
CA THR A 299 -6.86 7.96 46.22
C THR A 299 -6.86 8.42 44.75
N GLN A 300 -5.72 8.88 44.24
CA GLN A 300 -5.56 9.26 42.83
C GLN A 300 -5.61 8.03 41.91
N GLU A 301 -5.07 6.88 42.34
CA GLU A 301 -5.19 5.62 41.60
C GLU A 301 -6.65 5.18 41.49
N ALA A 302 -7.39 5.21 42.60
CA ALA A 302 -8.82 4.92 42.62
C ALA A 302 -9.61 5.88 41.71
N ALA A 303 -9.27 7.18 41.71
CA ALA A 303 -9.89 8.16 40.81
C ALA A 303 -9.64 7.83 39.33
N ASN A 304 -8.41 7.46 38.97
CA ASN A 304 -8.08 7.02 37.61
C ASN A 304 -8.86 5.77 37.19
N ILE A 305 -8.96 4.77 38.08
CA ILE A 305 -9.72 3.54 37.84
C ILE A 305 -11.19 3.88 37.60
N MET A 306 -11.81 4.71 38.45
CA MET A 306 -13.20 5.14 38.27
C MET A 306 -13.42 5.88 36.95
N ALA A 307 -12.50 6.78 36.59
CA ALA A 307 -12.54 7.52 35.33
C ALA A 307 -12.48 6.57 34.11
N ILE A 308 -11.55 5.62 34.11
CA ILE A 308 -11.42 4.61 33.06
C ILE A 308 -12.68 3.75 32.98
N CYS A 309 -13.16 3.22 34.11
CA CYS A 309 -14.38 2.40 34.14
C CYS A 309 -15.60 3.14 33.60
N ARG A 310 -15.76 4.42 33.96
CA ARG A 310 -16.84 5.26 33.44
C ARG A 310 -16.73 5.42 31.92
N LEU A 311 -15.55 5.78 31.41
CA LEU A 311 -15.34 5.95 29.97
C LEU A 311 -15.53 4.65 29.19
N ARG A 312 -15.11 3.49 29.74
CA ARG A 312 -15.37 2.17 29.15
C ARG A 312 -16.87 1.94 29.00
N SER A 313 -17.62 2.13 30.09
CA SER A 313 -19.07 1.95 30.09
C SER A 313 -19.76 2.87 29.08
N GLU A 314 -19.32 4.13 28.98
CA GLU A 314 -19.86 5.10 28.03
C GLU A 314 -19.60 4.66 26.58
N CYS A 315 -18.37 4.25 26.25
CA CYS A 315 -18.01 3.82 24.89
C CYS A 315 -18.74 2.52 24.49
N GLN A 316 -18.91 1.58 25.43
CA GLN A 316 -19.66 0.35 25.19
C GLN A 316 -21.14 0.64 24.94
N GLN A 317 -21.76 1.46 25.79
CA GLN A 317 -23.14 1.88 25.62
C GLN A 317 -23.34 2.60 24.28
N ARG A 318 -22.40 3.48 23.90
CA ARG A 318 -22.41 4.16 22.60
C ARG A 318 -22.42 3.17 21.44
N ALA A 319 -21.59 2.12 21.48
CA ALA A 319 -21.57 1.09 20.46
C ALA A 319 -22.89 0.31 20.41
N ASP A 320 -23.43 -0.09 21.57
CA ASP A 320 -24.69 -0.83 21.68
C ASP A 320 -25.88 -0.01 21.13
N GLU A 321 -25.99 1.27 21.52
CA GLU A 321 -27.04 2.18 21.04
C GLU A 321 -26.96 2.39 19.52
N TYR A 322 -25.77 2.66 19.01
CA TYR A 322 -25.53 2.90 17.59
C TYR A 322 -25.88 1.69 16.72
N LEU A 323 -25.43 0.50 17.12
CA LEU A 323 -25.68 -0.73 16.38
C LEU A 323 -27.14 -1.19 16.50
N THR A 324 -27.80 -0.94 17.64
CA THR A 324 -29.24 -1.20 17.80
C THR A 324 -30.05 -0.34 16.83
N LEU A 325 -29.71 0.95 16.71
CA LEU A 325 -30.37 1.87 15.77
C LEU A 325 -30.19 1.44 14.31
N ASN A 326 -29.03 0.86 13.98
CA ASN A 326 -28.66 0.45 12.62
C ASN A 326 -28.68 -1.08 12.42
N ARG A 327 -29.50 -1.80 13.20
CA ARG A 327 -29.51 -3.27 13.21
C ARG A 327 -29.77 -3.88 11.83
N MET A 328 -30.61 -3.26 11.01
CA MET A 328 -30.91 -3.75 9.66
C MET A 328 -29.69 -3.66 8.75
N GLN A 329 -28.95 -2.54 8.80
CA GLN A 329 -27.71 -2.34 8.06
C GLN A 329 -26.61 -3.28 8.55
N LEU A 330 -26.57 -3.55 9.86
CA LEU A 330 -25.65 -4.54 10.44
C LEU A 330 -25.84 -5.93 9.83
N ILE A 331 -27.08 -6.43 9.82
CA ILE A 331 -27.38 -7.75 9.25
C ILE A 331 -27.08 -7.76 7.75
N PHE A 332 -27.46 -6.72 7.01
CA PHE A 332 -27.20 -6.62 5.58
C PHE A 332 -25.70 -6.68 5.25
N ILE A 333 -24.85 -5.92 5.96
CA ILE A 333 -23.39 -5.96 5.74
C ILE A 333 -22.80 -7.31 6.15
N ALA A 334 -23.27 -7.89 7.25
CA ALA A 334 -22.82 -9.22 7.67
C ALA A 334 -23.15 -10.29 6.62
N GLU A 335 -24.33 -10.22 5.99
CA GLU A 335 -24.70 -11.11 4.88
C GLU A 335 -23.80 -10.92 3.65
N GLN A 336 -23.47 -9.67 3.30
CA GLN A 336 -22.51 -9.39 2.22
C GLN A 336 -21.12 -9.97 2.52
N LEU A 337 -20.63 -9.82 3.75
CA LEU A 337 -19.36 -10.41 4.18
C LEU A 337 -19.39 -11.94 4.12
N ARG A 338 -20.51 -12.56 4.53
CA ARG A 338 -20.68 -14.02 4.46
C ARG A 338 -20.63 -14.54 3.02
N ASP A 339 -21.16 -13.78 2.08
CA ASP A 339 -21.30 -14.19 0.69
C ASP A 339 -20.04 -13.88 -0.16
N LYS A 340 -19.35 -12.78 0.14
CA LYS A 340 -18.23 -12.26 -0.66
C LYS A 340 -16.87 -12.36 0.01
N GLU A 341 -16.81 -12.65 1.30
CA GLU A 341 -15.61 -12.63 2.15
C GLU A 341 -14.95 -11.25 2.30
N CYS A 342 -15.43 -10.23 1.58
CA CYS A 342 -14.88 -8.90 1.55
C CYS A 342 -15.98 -7.88 1.21
N VAL A 343 -15.95 -6.72 1.85
CA VAL A 343 -16.74 -5.54 1.51
C VAL A 343 -15.79 -4.36 1.38
N THR A 344 -15.69 -3.78 0.18
CA THR A 344 -14.85 -2.59 -0.07
C THR A 344 -15.56 -1.28 0.30
N CYS A 345 -14.83 -0.17 0.28
CA CYS A 345 -15.41 1.14 0.59
C CYS A 345 -16.51 1.53 -0.42
N GLU A 346 -16.36 1.17 -1.70
CA GLU A 346 -17.36 1.43 -2.75
C GLU A 346 -18.63 0.62 -2.53
N GLU A 347 -18.50 -0.64 -2.09
CA GLU A 347 -19.63 -1.52 -1.78
C GLU A 347 -20.32 -1.12 -0.48
N PHE A 348 -19.58 -0.58 0.49
CA PHE A 348 -20.10 -0.06 1.75
C PHE A 348 -20.80 1.30 1.59
N SER A 349 -20.34 2.15 0.67
CA SER A 349 -20.81 3.53 0.48
C SER A 349 -22.34 3.69 0.38
N PRO A 350 -23.10 2.85 -0.35
CA PRO A 350 -24.56 2.92 -0.36
C PRO A 350 -25.18 2.72 1.04
N VAL A 351 -24.67 1.78 1.82
CA VAL A 351 -25.15 1.50 3.18
C VAL A 351 -24.78 2.64 4.11
N TRP A 352 -23.54 3.14 4.01
CA TRP A 352 -23.04 4.26 4.81
C TRP A 352 -23.95 5.50 4.74
N ARG A 353 -24.49 5.82 3.55
CA ARG A 353 -25.44 6.94 3.36
C ARG A 353 -26.77 6.75 4.10
N THR A 354 -27.14 5.51 4.41
CA THR A 354 -28.39 5.18 5.11
C THR A 354 -28.23 5.07 6.62
N LEU A 355 -26.99 5.13 7.13
CA LEU A 355 -26.73 4.99 8.56
C LEU A 355 -27.26 6.17 9.34
N LEU A 356 -28.04 5.85 10.36
CA LEU A 356 -28.63 6.78 11.30
C LEU A 356 -27.64 7.06 12.43
N LEU A 357 -27.55 8.33 12.82
CA LEU A 357 -26.82 8.72 14.01
C LEU A 357 -27.82 8.90 15.18
N PRO A 358 -27.46 8.48 16.40
CA PRO A 358 -28.17 8.89 17.60
C PRO A 358 -28.25 10.42 17.68
N ALA A 359 -29.34 10.95 18.25
CA ALA A 359 -29.64 12.39 18.21
C ALA A 359 -28.52 13.29 18.77
N GLU A 360 -27.78 12.80 19.77
CA GLU A 360 -26.67 13.51 20.43
C GLU A 360 -25.34 13.42 19.66
N TRP A 361 -25.26 12.62 18.60
CA TRP A 361 -24.02 12.38 17.88
C TRP A 361 -23.82 13.38 16.74
N LYS A 362 -22.65 14.01 16.72
CA LYS A 362 -22.18 14.80 15.58
C LYS A 362 -21.39 13.93 14.60
N ARG A 363 -21.48 14.28 13.31
CA ARG A 363 -20.56 13.75 12.28
C ARG A 363 -19.14 14.22 12.58
N LEU A 364 -18.18 13.32 12.46
CA LEU A 364 -16.77 13.61 12.69
C LEU A 364 -16.04 13.86 11.38
N THR A 365 -15.20 14.89 11.37
CA THR A 365 -14.36 15.20 10.21
C THR A 365 -13.22 14.21 10.13
N VAL A 366 -13.12 13.50 9.01
CA VAL A 366 -11.94 12.67 8.72
C VAL A 366 -10.72 13.59 8.55
N PRO A 367 -9.57 13.29 9.16
CA PRO A 367 -8.39 14.12 8.98
C PRO A 367 -7.95 14.25 7.52
N ALA A 368 -7.58 15.46 7.10
CA ALA A 368 -7.34 15.81 5.69
C ALA A 368 -6.26 14.98 4.97
N ARG A 369 -5.38 14.32 5.72
CA ARG A 369 -4.33 13.44 5.17
C ARG A 369 -4.83 12.05 4.77
N ILE A 370 -6.03 11.68 5.19
CA ILE A 370 -6.61 10.37 4.92
C ILE A 370 -7.42 10.47 3.62
N PRO A 371 -7.03 9.74 2.56
CA PRO A 371 -7.78 9.74 1.32
C PRO A 371 -9.16 9.14 1.58
N CYS A 372 -10.19 9.83 1.09
CA CYS A 372 -11.58 9.44 1.26
C CYS A 372 -12.21 9.27 -0.11
N LEU A 373 -13.17 8.34 -0.20
CA LEU A 373 -13.97 8.13 -1.40
C LEU A 373 -14.63 9.45 -1.78
N ASP A 374 -14.41 9.90 -3.02
CA ASP A 374 -15.13 11.04 -3.57
C ASP A 374 -16.60 10.63 -3.76
N LEU A 375 -17.47 11.18 -2.92
CA LEU A 375 -18.89 10.85 -2.95
C LEU A 375 -19.65 11.71 -3.96
N ASP A 376 -19.00 12.74 -4.52
CA ASP A 376 -19.58 13.73 -5.43
C ASP A 376 -18.99 13.67 -6.87
N GLY A 377 -17.92 12.91 -7.12
CA GLY A 377 -17.45 12.62 -8.49
C GLY A 377 -16.01 12.14 -8.62
#